data_AF-A0A957VRH8-F1
#
_entry.id   AF-A0A957VRH8-F1
#
_cell.length_a   1.000
_cell.length_b   1.000
_cell.length_c   1.000
_cell.angle_alpha   90.00
_cell.angle_beta   90.00
_cell.angle_gamma   90.00
#
_symmetry.space_group_name_H-M   'P 1'
#
loop_
_entity.id
_entity.type
_entity.pdbx_description
1 polymer ?
#
loop_
_entity_poly.entity_id
_entity_poly.type
_entity_poly.pdbx_seq_one_letter_code
_entity_poly.pdbx_strand_id
1 'polypeptide(L)'
;MLSSIKQTKISTAIHYAHTHAETESFLLSDLARDKLLAPDVTLESFQQATGLADFYWETTYYQHPYHRRSLPQALAEAEGYMFFLHGWTGSRRIWEKLPIQLAVKNRQLVCFNLDVNGFGDSPFLAETPSPEQCSPSALITAVDQWLQAVNLWPSQAVSEKKPFYLFIGHSMSGAAFFYKDNTGWENENYGFYALAPALFCNDSQRRAFFKAMGLVGVNLPPSLNAIKNSLAPHVIEILGNGASQVVKNEHLRIYSQTSFGTIAQVIYTLGVSADMPHRTDWSRFRVALGHKDKVVNLTNTLDLLDELDFSSDQIKVMLGDHYFFSHGEDSPLGHQQNRQFLIDDIQLFCQQLAPKVAKVGQKLYNNQQYP
;
A
#
# COMPACT_ATOMS: atom_id res chain seq x y z
N MET A 1 31.18 7.11 -15.35
CA MET A 1 30.68 8.42 -15.81
C MET A 1 29.57 8.90 -14.85
N LEU A 2 29.85 8.88 -13.54
CA LEU A 2 28.89 9.13 -12.44
C LEU A 2 29.54 10.04 -11.41
N SER A 3 29.96 11.22 -11.84
CA SER A 3 30.60 12.22 -10.98
C SER A 3 30.20 13.62 -11.43
N SER A 4 28.92 13.96 -11.24
CA SER A 4 28.46 15.29 -10.81
C SER A 4 26.95 15.41 -11.07
N ILE A 5 26.12 15.09 -10.07
CA ILE A 5 24.81 15.71 -9.97
C ILE A 5 24.96 16.74 -8.86
N LYS A 6 25.14 18.00 -9.29
CA LYS A 6 25.27 19.16 -8.41
C LYS A 6 23.98 19.32 -7.61
N GLN A 7 24.15 19.41 -6.30
CA GLN A 7 23.17 19.92 -5.34
C GLN A 7 22.53 21.20 -5.89
N THR A 8 21.26 21.14 -6.27
CA THR A 8 20.49 22.33 -6.59
C THR A 8 19.09 22.21 -5.99
N LYS A 9 18.91 22.90 -4.86
CA LYS A 9 17.67 23.42 -4.26
C LYS A 9 16.40 22.54 -4.36
N ILE A 10 16.21 21.67 -3.37
CA ILE A 10 14.88 21.18 -2.96
C ILE A 10 14.45 22.05 -1.78
N SER A 11 13.49 22.96 -1.99
CA SER A 11 12.95 23.85 -0.96
C SER A 11 11.45 23.62 -0.77
N THR A 12 11.08 22.48 -0.18
CA THR A 12 9.88 22.28 0.66
C THR A 12 9.86 20.85 1.20
N ALA A 13 10.77 20.52 2.11
CA ALA A 13 10.65 19.30 2.92
C ALA A 13 10.10 19.70 4.30
N ILE A 14 8.90 19.24 4.64
CA ILE A 14 8.37 19.33 6.00
C ILE A 14 9.04 18.21 6.79
N HIS A 15 10.09 18.56 7.55
CA HIS A 15 10.80 17.59 8.41
C HIS A 15 9.94 17.21 9.62
N TYR A 16 9.33 16.01 9.59
CA TYR A 16 8.88 15.33 10.81
C TYR A 16 10.02 14.47 11.34
N ALA A 17 10.88 15.04 12.20
CA ALA A 17 11.97 14.31 12.83
C ALA A 17 11.41 13.35 13.91
N HIS A 18 11.17 12.10 13.55
CA HIS A 18 11.55 11.01 14.44
C HIS A 18 13.06 10.83 14.23
N THR A 19 13.84 10.89 15.31
CA THR A 19 15.27 11.26 15.31
C THR A 19 16.20 10.47 14.38
N HIS A 20 15.74 9.37 13.76
CA HIS A 20 16.55 8.47 12.93
C HIS A 20 15.83 7.95 11.68
N ALA A 21 14.89 8.70 11.10
CA ALA A 21 14.29 8.37 9.81
C ALA A 21 14.30 9.59 8.89
N GLU A 22 14.44 9.33 7.59
CA GLU A 22 14.31 10.31 6.52
C GLU A 22 13.17 9.88 5.61
N THR A 23 12.40 10.86 5.13
CA THR A 23 11.29 10.67 4.20
C THR A 23 11.47 11.61 3.03
N GLU A 24 11.45 11.05 1.82
CA GLU A 24 11.56 11.77 0.55
C GLU A 24 10.28 11.57 -0.27
N SER A 25 9.86 12.58 -1.01
CA SER A 25 8.61 12.61 -1.77
C SER A 25 8.89 12.65 -3.26
N PHE A 26 8.11 11.92 -4.06
CA PHE A 26 8.33 11.78 -5.49
C PHE A 26 7.02 11.81 -6.27
N LEU A 27 7.10 12.39 -7.46
CA LEU A 27 6.12 12.26 -8.54
C LEU A 27 6.77 11.58 -9.73
N LEU A 28 6.04 10.70 -10.41
CA LEU A 28 6.55 10.01 -11.59
C LEU A 28 6.86 10.98 -12.73
N SER A 29 6.05 12.03 -12.89
CA SER A 29 6.29 13.09 -13.88
C SER A 29 7.59 13.87 -13.65
N ASP A 30 7.98 14.09 -12.38
CA ASP A 30 9.24 14.73 -12.03
C ASP A 30 10.43 13.83 -12.43
N LEU A 31 10.35 12.53 -12.14
CA LEU A 31 11.37 11.57 -12.59
C LEU A 31 11.45 11.48 -14.11
N ALA A 32 10.31 11.54 -14.81
CA ALA A 32 10.26 11.56 -16.27
C ALA A 32 10.98 12.78 -16.85
N ARG A 33 10.70 13.96 -16.29
CA ARG A 33 11.35 15.22 -16.70
C ARG A 33 12.87 15.18 -16.47
N ASP A 34 13.29 14.56 -15.38
CA ASP A 34 14.70 14.44 -15.01
C ASP A 34 15.39 13.24 -15.68
N LYS A 35 14.68 12.48 -16.53
CA LYS A 35 15.17 11.28 -17.25
C LYS A 35 15.69 10.20 -16.31
N LEU A 36 14.99 10.01 -15.19
CA LEU A 36 15.30 9.02 -14.15
C LEU A 36 14.40 7.79 -14.20
N LEU A 37 13.45 7.72 -15.14
CA LEU A 37 12.68 6.50 -15.39
C LEU A 37 13.56 5.40 -15.99
N ALA A 38 13.10 4.16 -15.87
CA ALA A 38 13.69 3.02 -16.55
C ALA A 38 13.75 3.27 -18.07
N PRO A 39 14.81 2.79 -18.77
CA PRO A 39 15.08 3.17 -20.17
C PRO A 39 13.93 2.96 -21.16
N ASP A 40 13.09 1.95 -20.93
CA ASP A 40 11.98 1.57 -21.82
C ASP A 40 10.61 2.05 -21.33
N VAL A 41 10.57 2.86 -20.27
CA VAL A 41 9.32 3.38 -19.69
C VAL A 41 9.23 4.88 -19.87
N THR A 42 8.10 5.33 -20.39
CA THR A 42 7.75 6.75 -20.50
C THR A 42 6.57 7.08 -19.59
N LEU A 43 6.42 8.35 -19.24
CA LEU A 43 5.21 8.80 -18.52
C LEU A 43 3.94 8.50 -19.33
N GLU A 44 3.99 8.68 -20.65
CA GLU A 44 2.86 8.40 -21.54
C GLU A 44 2.48 6.92 -21.56
N SER A 45 3.46 6.00 -21.63
CA SER A 45 3.17 4.57 -21.59
C SER A 45 2.57 4.15 -20.24
N PHE A 46 3.04 4.74 -19.13
CA PHE A 46 2.44 4.52 -17.81
C PHE A 46 0.99 5.03 -17.75
N GLN A 47 0.76 6.25 -18.25
CA GLN A 47 -0.56 6.88 -18.32
C GLN A 47 -1.55 6.07 -19.16
N GLN A 48 -1.12 5.57 -20.32
CA GLN A 48 -1.94 4.72 -21.19
C GLN A 48 -2.29 3.38 -20.52
N ALA A 49 -1.34 2.77 -19.81
CA ALA A 49 -1.54 1.49 -19.14
C ALA A 49 -2.45 1.57 -17.91
N THR A 50 -2.42 2.69 -17.17
CA THR A 50 -3.07 2.81 -15.85
C THR A 50 -4.27 3.75 -15.84
N GLY A 51 -4.36 4.67 -16.81
CA GLY A 51 -5.30 5.79 -16.78
C GLY A 51 -4.95 6.89 -15.77
N LEU A 52 -3.89 6.71 -14.95
CA LEU A 52 -3.42 7.72 -14.00
C LEU A 52 -2.63 8.80 -14.72
N ALA A 53 -2.90 10.07 -14.39
CA ALA A 53 -2.15 11.20 -14.92
C ALA A 53 -0.73 11.30 -14.33
N ASP A 54 -0.57 10.87 -13.08
CA ASP A 54 0.71 10.80 -12.38
C ASP A 54 0.65 9.71 -11.28
N PHE A 55 1.79 9.41 -10.68
CA PHE A 55 1.90 8.49 -9.54
C PHE A 55 2.81 9.09 -8.47
N TYR A 56 2.26 9.33 -7.29
CA TYR A 56 2.95 9.90 -6.14
C TYR A 56 3.30 8.84 -5.10
N TRP A 57 4.48 8.98 -4.50
CA TRP A 57 4.84 8.22 -3.30
C TRP A 57 5.78 8.97 -2.37
N GLU A 58 5.83 8.50 -1.12
CA GLU A 58 6.86 8.85 -0.15
C GLU A 58 7.73 7.64 0.17
N THR A 59 9.05 7.82 0.16
CA THR A 59 10.01 6.80 0.55
C THR A 59 10.58 7.13 1.92
N THR A 60 10.40 6.25 2.89
CA THR A 60 10.91 6.37 4.26
C THR A 60 11.97 5.33 4.55
N TYR A 61 13.11 5.74 5.09
CA TYR A 61 14.21 4.85 5.44
C TYR A 61 14.94 5.31 6.70
N TYR A 62 15.67 4.38 7.33
CA TYR A 62 16.47 4.69 8.52
C TYR A 62 17.65 5.61 8.18
N GLN A 63 17.85 6.61 9.03
CA GLN A 63 18.91 7.60 8.93
C GLN A 63 19.78 7.55 10.18
N HIS A 64 21.03 7.08 10.05
CA HIS A 64 21.95 6.93 11.16
C HIS A 64 22.32 8.31 11.77
N PRO A 65 22.35 8.46 13.11
CA PRO A 65 22.62 9.76 13.73
C PRO A 65 24.00 10.33 13.43
N TYR A 66 24.98 9.48 13.14
CA TYR A 66 26.37 9.87 12.89
C TYR A 66 26.77 9.84 11.40
N HIS A 67 25.91 9.33 10.52
CA HIS A 67 26.26 9.19 9.11
C HIS A 67 25.02 9.36 8.23
N ARG A 68 25.03 10.37 7.35
CA ARG A 68 23.97 10.55 6.35
C ARG A 68 24.05 9.46 5.29
N ARG A 69 22.92 8.79 5.07
CA ARG A 69 22.74 7.79 4.01
C ARG A 69 21.81 8.41 2.99
N SER A 70 22.23 8.45 1.74
CA SER A 70 21.36 8.85 0.63
C SER A 70 20.35 7.75 0.29
N LEU A 71 19.22 8.10 -0.31
CA LEU A 71 18.25 7.10 -0.77
C LEU A 71 18.87 6.00 -1.67
N PRO A 72 19.73 6.29 -2.67
CA PRO A 72 20.39 5.24 -3.46
C PRO A 72 21.21 4.26 -2.60
N GLN A 73 21.89 4.73 -1.56
CA GLN A 73 22.58 3.86 -0.61
C GLN A 73 21.60 3.04 0.23
N ALA A 74 20.50 3.65 0.67
CA ALA A 74 19.46 2.95 1.41
C ALA A 74 18.84 1.80 0.62
N LEU A 75 18.57 2.01 -0.67
CA LEU A 75 18.06 0.98 -1.58
C LEU A 75 19.09 -0.12 -1.83
N ALA A 76 20.35 0.23 -2.09
CA ALA A 76 21.41 -0.74 -2.35
C ALA A 76 21.69 -1.67 -1.16
N GLU A 77 21.50 -1.18 0.06
CA GLU A 77 21.73 -1.92 1.31
C GLU A 77 20.48 -2.64 1.83
N ALA A 78 19.31 -2.41 1.22
CA ALA A 78 18.05 -2.90 1.74
C ALA A 78 17.98 -4.43 1.73
N GLU A 79 17.44 -5.00 2.82
CA GLU A 79 17.07 -6.42 2.88
C GLU A 79 15.63 -6.67 2.47
N GLY A 80 14.80 -5.62 2.49
CA GLY A 80 13.44 -5.69 2.00
C GLY A 80 12.82 -4.33 1.76
N TYR A 81 11.84 -4.34 0.86
CA TYR A 81 11.01 -3.21 0.50
C TYR A 81 9.59 -3.44 1.02
N MET A 82 9.00 -2.42 1.64
CA MET A 82 7.63 -2.45 2.12
C MET A 82 6.79 -1.41 1.40
N PHE A 83 5.66 -1.81 0.83
CA PHE A 83 4.79 -0.94 0.05
C PHE A 83 3.46 -0.76 0.78
N PHE A 84 3.13 0.46 1.18
CA PHE A 84 1.93 0.81 1.91
C PHE A 84 0.90 1.45 0.97
N LEU A 85 -0.23 0.77 0.77
CA LEU A 85 -1.27 1.15 -0.18
C LEU A 85 -2.60 1.42 0.54
N HIS A 86 -3.10 2.66 0.47
CA HIS A 86 -4.27 3.08 1.22
C HIS A 86 -5.61 2.64 0.58
N GLY A 87 -6.71 2.77 1.34
CA GLY A 87 -8.07 2.49 0.89
C GLY A 87 -8.75 3.61 0.10
N TRP A 88 -10.04 3.41 -0.22
CA TRP A 88 -10.87 4.42 -0.88
C TRP A 88 -10.89 5.75 -0.11
N THR A 89 -10.73 6.88 -0.82
CA THR A 89 -10.66 8.24 -0.26
C THR A 89 -9.54 8.50 0.76
N GLY A 90 -8.56 7.59 0.87
CA GLY A 90 -7.37 7.80 1.68
C GLY A 90 -6.23 8.42 0.87
N SER A 91 -5.07 8.52 1.52
CA SER A 91 -3.76 8.76 0.90
C SER A 91 -2.71 8.02 1.73
N ARG A 92 -1.44 8.09 1.32
CA ARG A 92 -0.26 7.70 2.10
C ARG A 92 -0.27 8.14 3.56
N ARG A 93 -0.98 9.23 3.90
CA ARG A 93 -1.00 9.80 5.24
C ARG A 93 -1.84 8.99 6.22
N ILE A 94 -2.70 8.08 5.75
CA ILE A 94 -3.48 7.21 6.65
C ILE A 94 -2.59 6.28 7.49
N TRP A 95 -1.37 6.04 7.01
CA TRP A 95 -0.38 5.20 7.68
C TRP A 95 0.29 5.90 8.86
N GLU A 96 0.06 7.21 9.01
CA GLU A 96 0.58 8.04 10.10
C GLU A 96 2.10 7.81 10.28
N LYS A 97 2.51 7.28 11.45
CA LYS A 97 3.90 7.03 11.81
C LYS A 97 4.34 5.59 11.63
N LEU A 98 3.47 4.70 11.17
CA LEU A 98 3.74 3.27 11.11
C LEU A 98 4.96 2.94 10.21
N PRO A 99 5.12 3.52 9.02
CA PRO A 99 6.29 3.27 8.16
C PRO A 99 7.60 3.76 8.80
N ILE A 100 7.58 4.90 9.49
CA ILE A 100 8.71 5.43 10.25
C ILE A 100 9.10 4.47 11.37
N GLN A 101 8.11 3.98 12.14
CA GLN A 101 8.34 3.05 13.25
C GLN A 101 8.98 1.74 12.75
N LEU A 102 8.53 1.23 11.61
CA LEU A 102 9.11 0.03 11.00
C LEU A 102 10.53 0.27 10.50
N ALA A 103 10.79 1.38 9.79
CA ALA A 103 12.13 1.72 9.32
C ALA A 103 13.13 1.92 10.49
N VAL A 104 12.69 2.51 11.60
CA VAL A 104 13.52 2.68 12.81
C VAL A 104 13.79 1.33 13.50
N LYS A 105 12.79 0.46 13.58
CA LYS A 105 12.96 -0.87 14.19
C LYS A 105 13.80 -1.82 13.35
N ASN A 106 13.76 -1.74 12.02
CA ASN A 106 14.62 -2.50 11.12
C ASN A 106 15.27 -1.58 10.08
N ARG A 107 16.54 -1.28 10.33
CA ARG A 107 17.34 -0.27 9.59
C ARG A 107 17.62 -0.63 8.14
N GLN A 108 17.41 -1.89 7.77
CA GLN A 108 17.60 -2.42 6.42
C GLN A 108 16.29 -2.50 5.63
N LEU A 109 15.18 -1.96 6.16
CA LEU A 109 13.95 -1.80 5.41
C LEU A 109 13.85 -0.41 4.79
N VAL A 110 13.27 -0.37 3.59
CA VAL A 110 12.82 0.86 2.94
C VAL A 110 11.32 0.76 2.73
N CYS A 111 10.59 1.77 3.22
CA CYS A 111 9.14 1.84 3.14
C CYS A 111 8.74 2.80 2.02
N PHE A 112 7.78 2.41 1.18
CA PHE A 112 7.18 3.22 0.14
C PHE A 112 5.71 3.39 0.47
N ASN A 113 5.26 4.62 0.69
CA ASN A 113 3.85 4.92 0.89
C ASN A 113 3.29 5.47 -0.41
N LEU A 114 2.39 4.73 -1.04
CA LEU A 114 1.90 5.02 -2.38
C LEU A 114 0.52 5.69 -2.29
N ASP A 115 0.33 6.76 -3.07
CA ASP A 115 -1.00 7.27 -3.38
C ASP A 115 -1.55 6.50 -4.60
N VAL A 116 -2.73 5.91 -4.48
CA VAL A 116 -3.23 4.93 -5.46
C VAL A 116 -4.67 5.23 -5.91
N ASN A 117 -5.00 4.70 -7.10
CA ASN A 117 -6.36 4.60 -7.63
C ASN A 117 -7.11 5.95 -7.73
N GLY A 118 -6.43 7.00 -8.18
CA GLY A 118 -7.04 8.32 -8.39
C GLY A 118 -7.13 9.22 -7.15
N PHE A 119 -6.61 8.78 -6.01
CA PHE A 119 -6.62 9.54 -4.76
C PHE A 119 -5.23 10.07 -4.41
N GLY A 120 -5.18 10.98 -3.43
CA GLY A 120 -3.96 11.65 -3.06
C GLY A 120 -3.42 12.49 -4.21
N ASP A 121 -2.11 12.42 -4.42
CA ASP A 121 -1.42 13.13 -5.48
C ASP A 121 -1.23 12.24 -6.75
N SER A 122 -2.02 11.16 -6.89
CA SER A 122 -2.05 10.25 -8.06
C SER A 122 -3.41 10.29 -8.79
N PRO A 123 -3.81 11.41 -9.41
CA PRO A 123 -5.14 11.53 -10.04
C PRO A 123 -5.26 10.72 -11.33
N PHE A 124 -6.49 10.36 -11.72
CA PHE A 124 -6.77 9.86 -13.07
C PHE A 124 -6.69 10.98 -14.12
N LEU A 125 -6.40 10.61 -15.36
CA LEU A 125 -6.49 11.51 -16.53
C LEU A 125 -7.94 11.97 -16.78
N ALA A 126 -8.91 11.07 -16.59
CA ALA A 126 -10.32 11.36 -16.72
C ALA A 126 -10.93 11.71 -15.36
N GLU A 127 -11.85 12.68 -15.33
CA GLU A 127 -12.60 13.00 -14.10
C GLU A 127 -13.48 11.84 -13.62
N THR A 128 -13.90 10.97 -14.56
CA THR A 128 -14.57 9.71 -14.30
C THR A 128 -13.78 8.62 -15.04
N PRO A 129 -12.92 7.85 -14.36
CA PRO A 129 -12.17 6.77 -15.00
C PRO A 129 -13.14 5.68 -15.50
N SER A 130 -12.68 4.77 -16.35
CA SER A 130 -13.46 3.57 -16.64
C SER A 130 -13.44 2.59 -15.46
N PRO A 131 -14.43 1.69 -15.32
CA PRO A 131 -14.39 0.63 -14.30
C PRO A 131 -13.09 -0.18 -14.33
N GLU A 132 -12.58 -0.46 -15.53
CA GLU A 132 -11.35 -1.23 -15.76
C GLU A 132 -10.11 -0.50 -15.28
N GLN A 133 -10.11 0.84 -15.26
CA GLN A 133 -8.98 1.66 -14.79
C GLN A 133 -8.94 1.79 -13.27
N CYS A 134 -10.07 1.60 -12.59
CA CYS A 134 -10.17 1.88 -11.15
C CYS A 134 -10.58 0.67 -10.30
N SER A 135 -10.51 -0.54 -10.87
CA SER A 135 -10.78 -1.81 -10.20
C SER A 135 -9.65 -2.21 -9.25
N PRO A 136 -9.90 -3.11 -8.28
CA PRO A 136 -8.83 -3.70 -7.46
C PRO A 136 -7.68 -4.28 -8.30
N SER A 137 -7.98 -4.96 -9.41
CA SER A 137 -6.95 -5.49 -10.33
C SER A 137 -6.15 -4.38 -11.02
N ALA A 138 -6.82 -3.29 -11.43
CA ALA A 138 -6.17 -2.14 -12.04
C ALA A 138 -5.23 -1.43 -11.07
N LEU A 139 -5.62 -1.33 -9.80
CA LEU A 139 -4.81 -0.74 -8.73
C LEU A 139 -3.48 -1.45 -8.60
N ILE A 140 -3.48 -2.79 -8.48
CA ILE A 140 -2.21 -3.52 -8.34
C ILE A 140 -1.41 -3.52 -9.65
N THR A 141 -2.08 -3.51 -10.80
CA THR A 141 -1.43 -3.31 -12.11
C THR A 141 -0.69 -1.98 -12.16
N ALA A 142 -1.29 -0.89 -11.67
CA ALA A 142 -0.65 0.42 -11.63
C ALA A 142 0.60 0.43 -10.74
N VAL A 143 0.57 -0.31 -9.63
CA VAL A 143 1.74 -0.49 -8.74
C VAL A 143 2.83 -1.28 -9.45
N ASP A 144 2.48 -2.34 -10.18
CA ASP A 144 3.43 -3.12 -10.97
C ASP A 144 4.10 -2.26 -12.06
N GLN A 145 3.30 -1.46 -12.79
CA GLN A 145 3.80 -0.50 -13.79
C GLN A 145 4.71 0.55 -13.16
N TRP A 146 4.37 1.05 -11.97
CA TRP A 146 5.21 2.00 -11.24
C TRP A 146 6.55 1.37 -10.84
N LEU A 147 6.54 0.15 -10.28
CA LEU A 147 7.75 -0.59 -9.93
C LEU A 147 8.69 -0.77 -11.13
N GLN A 148 8.14 -1.08 -12.31
CA GLN A 148 8.91 -1.14 -13.56
C GLN A 148 9.48 0.23 -13.92
N ALA A 149 8.66 1.29 -13.87
CA ALA A 149 9.06 2.65 -14.21
C ALA A 149 10.22 3.18 -13.36
N VAL A 150 10.28 2.81 -12.07
CA VAL A 150 11.33 3.26 -11.13
C VAL A 150 12.46 2.24 -10.93
N ASN A 151 12.51 1.18 -11.76
CA ASN A 151 13.50 0.12 -11.69
C ASN A 151 13.60 -0.56 -10.31
N LEU A 152 12.46 -0.68 -9.62
CA LEU A 152 12.28 -1.48 -8.41
C LEU A 152 11.58 -2.81 -8.72
N TRP A 153 11.17 -3.05 -9.97
CA TRP A 153 10.67 -4.34 -10.40
C TRP A 153 11.73 -5.42 -10.16
N PRO A 154 11.35 -6.61 -9.66
CA PRO A 154 12.32 -7.65 -9.41
C PRO A 154 13.13 -8.00 -10.66
N SER A 155 14.45 -7.90 -10.54
CA SER A 155 15.35 -8.23 -11.64
C SER A 155 15.44 -9.74 -11.84
N GLN A 156 15.35 -10.18 -13.09
CA GLN A 156 15.65 -11.57 -13.47
C GLN A 156 17.12 -11.95 -13.21
N ALA A 157 18.02 -10.97 -12.96
CA ALA A 157 19.40 -11.25 -12.62
C ALA A 157 19.51 -12.00 -11.28
N VAL A 158 20.31 -13.06 -11.27
CA VAL A 158 20.64 -13.83 -10.07
C VAL A 158 21.62 -13.01 -9.22
N SER A 159 21.10 -12.10 -8.40
CA SER A 159 21.87 -11.52 -7.30
C SER A 159 21.90 -12.52 -6.14
N GLU A 160 23.08 -12.72 -5.53
CA GLU A 160 23.22 -13.55 -4.32
C GLU A 160 22.39 -13.01 -3.13
N LYS A 161 22.05 -11.71 -3.16
CA LYS A 161 21.22 -11.06 -2.14
C LYS A 161 20.08 -10.29 -2.80
N LYS A 162 18.94 -10.96 -3.01
CA LYS A 162 17.70 -10.32 -3.45
C LYS A 162 16.91 -9.80 -2.24
N PRO A 163 16.45 -8.53 -2.24
CA PRO A 163 15.56 -8.05 -1.21
C PRO A 163 14.20 -8.77 -1.29
N PHE A 164 13.50 -8.86 -0.16
CA PHE A 164 12.10 -9.29 -0.18
C PHE A 164 11.16 -8.09 -0.46
N TYR A 165 9.93 -8.36 -0.88
CA TYR A 165 8.90 -7.37 -1.17
C TYR A 165 7.65 -7.66 -0.34
N LEU A 166 7.28 -6.74 0.55
CA LEU A 166 6.07 -6.88 1.36
C LEU A 166 5.08 -5.78 1.00
N PHE A 167 3.93 -6.16 0.47
CA PHE A 167 2.85 -5.24 0.17
C PHE A 167 1.85 -5.22 1.32
N ILE A 168 1.53 -4.04 1.82
CA ILE A 168 0.65 -3.80 2.97
C ILE A 168 -0.47 -2.89 2.49
N GLY A 169 -1.69 -3.44 2.46
CA GLY A 169 -2.82 -2.82 1.78
C GLY A 169 -3.99 -2.71 2.72
N HIS A 170 -4.59 -1.53 2.81
CA HIS A 170 -5.79 -1.31 3.61
C HIS A 170 -7.03 -1.24 2.73
N SER A 171 -8.16 -1.81 3.21
CA SER A 171 -9.47 -1.66 2.56
C SER A 171 -9.44 -2.10 1.10
N MET A 172 -9.77 -1.21 0.17
CA MET A 172 -9.68 -1.44 -1.28
C MET A 172 -8.33 -1.99 -1.74
N SER A 173 -7.21 -1.45 -1.24
CA SER A 173 -5.88 -1.94 -1.61
C SER A 173 -5.58 -3.32 -1.02
N GLY A 174 -6.13 -3.62 0.16
CA GLY A 174 -6.10 -4.98 0.71
C GLY A 174 -6.85 -5.96 -0.18
N ALA A 175 -8.00 -5.56 -0.74
CA ALA A 175 -8.75 -6.37 -1.70
C ALA A 175 -8.00 -6.56 -3.03
N ALA A 176 -7.29 -5.53 -3.51
CA ALA A 176 -6.48 -5.59 -4.73
C ALA A 176 -5.46 -6.74 -4.73
N PHE A 177 -4.88 -7.06 -3.58
CA PHE A 177 -3.91 -8.16 -3.45
C PHE A 177 -4.48 -9.54 -3.78
N PHE A 178 -5.79 -9.75 -3.59
CA PHE A 178 -6.44 -11.01 -3.96
C PHE A 178 -6.52 -11.23 -5.47
N TYR A 179 -6.43 -10.14 -6.24
CA TYR A 179 -6.45 -10.17 -7.70
C TYR A 179 -5.05 -10.15 -8.32
N LYS A 180 -3.99 -10.14 -7.50
CA LYS A 180 -2.61 -10.17 -7.98
C LYS A 180 -2.16 -11.59 -8.29
N ASP A 181 -1.91 -11.84 -9.56
CA ASP A 181 -1.25 -13.07 -10.02
C ASP A 181 0.26 -13.09 -9.71
N ASN A 182 0.88 -14.22 -9.99
CA ASN A 182 2.32 -14.42 -9.75
C ASN A 182 3.18 -14.02 -10.95
N THR A 183 2.60 -13.47 -12.03
CA THR A 183 3.32 -13.21 -13.28
C THR A 183 4.43 -12.20 -13.05
N GLY A 184 5.68 -12.59 -13.32
CA GLY A 184 6.88 -11.80 -13.10
C GLY A 184 7.42 -11.83 -11.67
N TRP A 185 6.80 -12.60 -10.77
CA TRP A 185 7.15 -12.73 -9.35
C TRP A 185 7.50 -14.17 -8.94
N GLU A 186 7.55 -15.11 -9.89
CA GLU A 186 7.62 -16.54 -9.65
C GLU A 186 8.84 -16.97 -8.84
N ASN A 187 9.94 -16.24 -8.98
CA ASN A 187 11.23 -16.52 -8.31
C ASN A 187 11.55 -15.51 -7.19
N GLU A 188 10.57 -14.70 -6.78
CA GLU A 188 10.80 -13.59 -5.88
C GLU A 188 10.30 -13.88 -4.47
N ASN A 189 10.96 -13.25 -3.50
CA ASN A 189 10.55 -13.33 -2.10
C ASN A 189 9.57 -12.20 -1.82
N TYR A 190 8.29 -12.44 -2.10
CA TYR A 190 7.26 -11.43 -1.86
C TYR A 190 6.08 -11.98 -1.06
N GLY A 191 5.33 -11.08 -0.42
CA GLY A 191 4.13 -11.39 0.32
C GLY A 191 3.16 -10.23 0.45
N PHE A 192 1.94 -10.53 0.86
CA PHE A 192 0.85 -9.57 1.05
C PHE A 192 0.36 -9.57 2.50
N TYR A 193 0.09 -8.38 3.01
CA TYR A 193 -0.58 -8.17 4.28
C TYR A 193 -1.80 -7.27 4.05
N ALA A 194 -2.97 -7.88 3.97
CA ALA A 194 -4.23 -7.16 3.80
C ALA A 194 -4.84 -6.77 5.15
N LEU A 195 -5.09 -5.48 5.36
CA LEU A 195 -5.75 -4.93 6.54
C LEU A 195 -7.18 -4.55 6.17
N ALA A 196 -8.16 -5.21 6.79
CA ALA A 196 -9.58 -5.01 6.54
C ALA A 196 -9.90 -4.95 5.03
N PRO A 197 -9.57 -5.98 4.22
CA PRO A 197 -9.75 -5.93 2.78
C PRO A 197 -11.24 -5.74 2.41
N ALA A 198 -11.53 -4.78 1.55
CA ALA A 198 -12.88 -4.50 1.05
C ALA A 198 -13.28 -5.49 -0.07
N LEU A 199 -13.30 -6.77 0.27
CA LEU A 199 -13.60 -7.87 -0.65
C LEU A 199 -15.05 -8.30 -0.46
N PHE A 200 -15.90 -8.00 -1.45
CA PHE A 200 -17.35 -8.16 -1.32
C PHE A 200 -17.94 -9.27 -2.19
N CYS A 201 -17.12 -10.09 -2.88
CA CYS A 201 -17.62 -11.05 -3.87
C CYS A 201 -18.72 -11.99 -3.34
N ASN A 202 -18.63 -12.41 -2.07
CA ASN A 202 -19.63 -13.23 -1.37
C ASN A 202 -20.65 -12.44 -0.51
N ASP A 203 -20.56 -11.10 -0.45
CA ASP A 203 -21.49 -10.25 0.30
C ASP A 203 -22.42 -9.48 -0.64
N SER A 204 -23.54 -10.12 -1.00
CA SER A 204 -24.54 -9.53 -1.89
C SER A 204 -25.12 -8.20 -1.38
N GLN A 205 -25.26 -8.04 -0.06
CA GLN A 205 -25.80 -6.82 0.54
C GLN A 205 -24.82 -5.65 0.38
N ARG A 206 -23.54 -5.86 0.69
CA ARG A 206 -22.49 -4.85 0.51
C ARG A 206 -22.29 -4.51 -0.96
N ARG A 207 -22.25 -5.51 -1.84
CA ARG A 207 -22.19 -5.29 -3.29
C ARG A 207 -23.32 -4.40 -3.77
N ALA A 208 -24.57 -4.70 -3.39
CA ALA A 208 -25.72 -3.89 -3.75
C ALA A 208 -25.60 -2.45 -3.22
N PHE A 209 -25.18 -2.30 -1.96
CA PHE A 209 -24.97 -1.00 -1.33
C PHE A 209 -23.93 -0.15 -2.06
N PHE A 210 -22.72 -0.67 -2.27
CA PHE A 210 -21.64 0.07 -2.95
C PHE A 210 -21.97 0.33 -4.42
N LYS A 211 -22.58 -0.62 -5.12
CA LYS A 211 -23.06 -0.43 -6.50
C LYS A 211 -24.10 0.70 -6.58
N ALA A 212 -25.07 0.73 -5.67
CA ALA A 212 -26.10 1.76 -5.64
C ALA A 212 -25.50 3.14 -5.35
N MET A 213 -24.63 3.24 -4.34
CA MET A 213 -23.91 4.48 -4.02
C MET A 213 -23.12 5.02 -5.22
N GLY A 214 -22.39 4.13 -5.90
CA GLY A 214 -21.61 4.49 -7.08
C GLY A 214 -22.47 4.92 -8.27
N LEU A 215 -23.57 4.21 -8.56
CA LEU A 215 -24.50 4.57 -9.63
C LEU A 215 -25.15 5.94 -9.41
N VAL A 216 -25.56 6.24 -8.17
CA VAL A 216 -26.07 7.57 -7.84
C VAL A 216 -24.98 8.60 -8.11
N GLY A 217 -23.74 8.32 -7.69
CA GLY A 217 -22.63 9.23 -7.88
C GLY A 217 -22.27 9.52 -9.35
N VAL A 218 -22.13 8.48 -10.18
CA VAL A 218 -21.70 8.60 -11.59
C VAL A 218 -22.74 9.35 -12.44
N ASN A 219 -24.03 9.27 -12.08
CA ASN A 219 -25.11 9.91 -12.84
C ASN A 219 -25.44 11.34 -12.38
N LEU A 220 -24.80 11.85 -11.32
CA LEU A 220 -25.03 13.21 -10.85
C LEU A 220 -24.20 14.23 -11.64
N PRO A 221 -24.78 15.36 -12.05
CA PRO A 221 -24.03 16.38 -12.77
C PRO A 221 -22.90 17.00 -11.91
N PRO A 222 -21.76 17.36 -12.52
CA PRO A 222 -20.59 17.94 -11.82
C PRO A 222 -20.89 19.21 -11.01
N SER A 223 -21.97 19.92 -11.35
CA SER A 223 -22.44 21.11 -10.66
C SER A 223 -22.92 20.87 -9.21
N LEU A 224 -22.95 19.62 -8.74
CA LEU A 224 -23.45 19.23 -7.41
C LEU A 224 -22.34 19.03 -6.36
N ASN A 225 -21.18 19.68 -6.52
CA ASN A 225 -20.11 19.69 -5.51
C ASN A 225 -20.57 20.10 -4.10
N ALA A 226 -21.65 20.89 -3.98
CA ALA A 226 -22.26 21.23 -2.69
C ALA A 226 -22.86 20.00 -1.96
N ILE A 227 -23.47 19.07 -2.70
CA ILE A 227 -24.02 17.82 -2.14
C ILE A 227 -22.89 16.90 -1.69
N LYS A 228 -21.84 16.78 -2.51
CA LYS A 228 -20.62 16.05 -2.17
C LYS A 228 -20.05 16.51 -0.82
N ASN A 229 -19.86 17.82 -0.65
CA ASN A 229 -19.31 18.37 0.60
C ASN A 229 -20.23 18.17 1.81
N SER A 230 -21.55 18.13 1.60
CA SER A 230 -22.52 17.83 2.65
C SER A 230 -22.52 16.36 3.08
N LEU A 231 -22.16 15.43 2.18
CA LEU A 231 -22.14 13.99 2.46
C LEU A 231 -20.81 13.51 3.08
N ALA A 232 -19.72 14.24 2.85
CA ALA A 232 -18.38 13.84 3.28
C ALA A 232 -18.29 13.48 4.79
N PRO A 233 -18.84 14.27 5.74
CA PRO A 233 -18.74 13.94 7.16
C PRO A 233 -19.39 12.60 7.53
N HIS A 234 -20.55 12.29 6.94
CA HIS A 234 -21.27 11.05 7.21
C HIS A 234 -20.55 9.84 6.62
N VAL A 235 -19.95 9.99 5.44
CA VAL A 235 -19.08 8.97 4.84
C VAL A 235 -17.89 8.68 5.76
N ILE A 236 -17.24 9.71 6.31
CA ILE A 236 -16.08 9.54 7.20
C ILE A 236 -16.50 8.92 8.53
N GLU A 237 -17.66 9.25 9.06
CA GLU A 237 -18.20 8.61 10.27
C GLU A 237 -18.43 7.11 10.06
N ILE A 238 -18.93 6.70 8.89
CA ILE A 238 -19.14 5.29 8.54
C ILE A 238 -17.80 4.56 8.35
N LEU A 239 -16.84 5.17 7.66
CA LEU A 239 -15.56 4.53 7.33
C LEU A 239 -14.57 4.52 8.48
N GLY A 240 -14.51 5.59 9.28
CA GLY A 240 -13.36 5.92 10.11
C GLY A 240 -13.71 6.33 11.53
N ASN A 241 -14.85 5.91 12.09
CA ASN A 241 -15.30 6.32 13.42
C ASN A 241 -14.21 6.20 14.51
N GLY A 242 -13.50 5.08 14.57
CA GLY A 242 -12.40 4.81 15.50
C GLY A 242 -11.02 5.18 14.98
N ALA A 243 -10.90 5.69 13.75
CA ALA A 243 -9.63 6.21 13.23
C ALA A 243 -9.19 7.46 14.02
N SER A 244 -7.90 7.77 13.98
CA SER A 244 -7.38 9.01 14.57
C SER A 244 -7.94 10.25 13.86
N GLN A 245 -7.90 11.40 14.52
CA GLN A 245 -8.34 12.65 13.91
C GLN A 245 -7.50 13.02 12.67
N VAL A 246 -6.22 12.63 12.64
CA VAL A 246 -5.34 12.82 11.48
C VAL A 246 -5.89 12.05 10.27
N VAL A 247 -6.26 10.79 10.47
CA VAL A 247 -6.83 9.95 9.40
C VAL A 247 -8.19 10.48 8.95
N LYS A 248 -9.07 10.86 9.88
CA LYS A 248 -10.38 11.46 9.56
C LYS A 248 -10.25 12.74 8.72
N ASN A 249 -9.36 13.63 9.13
CA ASN A 249 -9.08 14.88 8.41
C ASN A 249 -8.51 14.62 7.02
N GLU A 250 -7.64 13.61 6.89
CA GLU A 250 -7.08 13.26 5.60
C GLU A 250 -8.15 12.73 4.65
N HIS A 251 -9.04 11.84 5.11
CA HIS A 251 -10.14 11.38 4.29
C HIS A 251 -11.06 12.52 3.86
N LEU A 252 -11.38 13.47 4.76
CA LEU A 252 -12.16 14.66 4.40
C LEU A 252 -11.46 15.50 3.33
N ARG A 253 -10.14 15.72 3.48
CA ARG A 253 -9.32 16.46 2.51
C ARG A 253 -9.36 15.78 1.14
N ILE A 254 -9.01 14.50 1.07
CA ILE A 254 -8.98 13.74 -0.18
C ILE A 254 -10.37 13.68 -0.81
N TYR A 255 -11.39 13.33 -0.04
CA TYR A 255 -12.76 13.32 -0.52
C TYR A 255 -13.13 14.68 -1.12
N SER A 256 -12.83 15.79 -0.46
CA SER A 256 -13.16 17.13 -0.97
C SER A 256 -12.42 17.49 -2.28
N GLN A 257 -11.19 17.03 -2.46
CA GLN A 257 -10.31 17.40 -3.58
C GLN A 257 -10.44 16.48 -4.80
N THR A 258 -10.80 15.21 -4.62
CA THR A 258 -10.95 14.25 -5.72
C THR A 258 -12.22 14.51 -6.52
N SER A 259 -12.21 14.34 -7.84
CA SER A 259 -13.42 14.48 -8.66
C SER A 259 -14.53 13.54 -8.18
N PHE A 260 -15.78 14.00 -8.25
CA PHE A 260 -16.91 13.18 -7.82
C PHE A 260 -17.06 11.91 -8.67
N GLY A 261 -16.76 12.01 -9.97
CA GLY A 261 -16.70 10.88 -10.90
C GLY A 261 -15.74 9.78 -10.42
N THR A 262 -14.50 10.13 -10.05
CA THR A 262 -13.53 9.18 -9.48
C THR A 262 -14.05 8.53 -8.20
N ILE A 263 -14.54 9.33 -7.24
CA ILE A 263 -15.07 8.84 -5.96
C ILE A 263 -16.17 7.81 -6.19
N ALA A 264 -17.12 8.14 -7.07
CA ALA A 264 -18.28 7.32 -7.37
C ALA A 264 -17.92 6.06 -8.16
N GLN A 265 -17.07 6.20 -9.18
CA GLN A 265 -16.67 5.09 -10.04
C GLN A 265 -15.85 4.06 -9.27
N VAL A 266 -14.93 4.50 -8.40
CA VAL A 266 -14.14 3.57 -7.57
C VAL A 266 -15.06 2.75 -6.64
N ILE A 267 -16.02 3.42 -5.98
CA ILE A 267 -17.03 2.71 -5.15
C ILE A 267 -17.87 1.75 -5.98
N TYR A 268 -18.30 2.19 -7.16
CA TYR A 268 -19.11 1.38 -8.05
C TYR A 268 -18.38 0.09 -8.39
N THR A 269 -17.10 0.21 -8.77
CA THR A 269 -16.26 -0.92 -9.16
C THR A 269 -16.09 -1.92 -8.02
N LEU A 270 -15.88 -1.46 -6.78
CA LEU A 270 -15.87 -2.35 -5.60
C LEU A 270 -17.18 -3.15 -5.45
N GLY A 271 -18.33 -2.55 -5.75
CA GLY A 271 -19.63 -3.21 -5.66
C GLY A 271 -19.92 -4.18 -6.82
N VAL A 272 -19.33 -3.94 -8.00
CA VAL A 272 -19.54 -4.80 -9.17
C VAL A 272 -18.48 -5.89 -9.36
N SER A 273 -17.31 -5.78 -8.73
CA SER A 273 -16.31 -6.84 -8.68
C SER A 273 -16.92 -8.12 -8.10
N ALA A 274 -17.38 -8.99 -8.99
CA ALA A 274 -18.07 -10.23 -8.68
C ALA A 274 -17.13 -11.43 -8.74
N ASP A 275 -15.99 -11.27 -9.42
CA ASP A 275 -15.09 -12.36 -9.70
C ASP A 275 -14.40 -12.80 -8.43
N MET A 276 -14.47 -14.11 -8.18
CA MET A 276 -13.71 -14.75 -7.13
C MET A 276 -12.22 -14.64 -7.47
N PRO A 277 -11.36 -14.37 -6.48
CA PRO A 277 -9.91 -14.45 -6.66
C PRO A 277 -9.48 -15.78 -7.30
N HIS A 278 -8.58 -15.73 -8.28
CA HIS A 278 -8.12 -16.91 -9.02
C HIS A 278 -6.77 -17.47 -8.55
N ARG A 279 -6.21 -16.92 -7.46
CA ARG A 279 -4.92 -17.33 -6.90
C ARG A 279 -5.03 -18.69 -6.20
N THR A 280 -4.03 -19.53 -6.38
CA THR A 280 -4.01 -20.91 -5.85
C THR A 280 -3.03 -21.14 -4.69
N ASP A 281 -2.16 -20.18 -4.37
CA ASP A 281 -1.21 -20.28 -3.26
C ASP A 281 -1.28 -19.02 -2.37
N TRP A 282 -1.77 -19.21 -1.15
CA TRP A 282 -1.92 -18.15 -0.16
C TRP A 282 -0.80 -18.13 0.88
N SER A 283 0.17 -19.05 0.85
CA SER A 283 1.16 -19.26 1.93
C SER A 283 1.90 -17.98 2.39
N ARG A 284 2.09 -17.03 1.47
CA ARG A 284 2.71 -15.71 1.70
C ARG A 284 1.69 -14.57 1.75
N PHE A 285 0.51 -14.86 2.27
CA PHE A 285 -0.57 -13.91 2.46
C PHE A 285 -0.97 -13.90 3.93
N ARG A 286 -1.17 -12.69 4.48
CA ARG A 286 -1.70 -12.44 5.82
C ARG A 286 -2.90 -11.50 5.72
N VAL A 287 -3.90 -11.72 6.57
CA VAL A 287 -5.09 -10.88 6.68
C VAL A 287 -5.30 -10.48 8.13
N ALA A 288 -5.54 -9.19 8.38
CA ALA A 288 -5.99 -8.70 9.68
C ALA A 288 -7.33 -7.98 9.56
N LEU A 289 -8.29 -8.33 10.43
CA LEU A 289 -9.68 -7.85 10.40
C LEU A 289 -10.03 -7.17 11.73
N GLY A 290 -10.87 -6.13 11.68
CA GLY A 290 -11.47 -5.55 12.88
C GLY A 290 -12.74 -6.28 13.29
N HIS A 291 -12.86 -6.70 14.55
CA HIS A 291 -14.05 -7.44 15.02
C HIS A 291 -15.38 -6.67 14.90
N LYS A 292 -15.32 -5.33 14.88
CA LYS A 292 -16.46 -4.42 14.76
C LYS A 292 -16.43 -3.66 13.43
N ASP A 293 -15.73 -4.20 12.44
CA ASP A 293 -15.63 -3.57 11.13
C ASP A 293 -17.00 -3.58 10.43
N LYS A 294 -17.59 -2.38 10.32
CA LYS A 294 -18.88 -2.13 9.68
C LYS A 294 -18.78 -1.94 8.18
N VAL A 295 -17.59 -1.93 7.60
CA VAL A 295 -17.36 -1.75 6.16
C VAL A 295 -17.29 -3.12 5.49
N VAL A 296 -16.44 -4.01 6.00
CA VAL A 296 -16.11 -5.28 5.30
C VAL A 296 -16.92 -6.50 5.76
N ASN A 297 -17.66 -6.38 6.87
CA ASN A 297 -18.43 -7.48 7.47
C ASN A 297 -17.56 -8.71 7.81
N LEU A 298 -17.20 -8.83 9.09
CA LEU A 298 -16.29 -9.86 9.58
C LEU A 298 -16.71 -11.28 9.18
N THR A 299 -17.97 -11.66 9.40
CA THR A 299 -18.43 -13.04 9.17
C THR A 299 -18.28 -13.42 7.71
N ASN A 300 -18.82 -12.60 6.81
CA ASN A 300 -18.74 -12.87 5.38
C ASN A 300 -17.29 -12.90 4.89
N THR A 301 -16.42 -12.03 5.44
CA THR A 301 -14.99 -12.05 5.09
C THR A 301 -14.32 -13.34 5.58
N LEU A 302 -14.62 -13.83 6.79
CA LEU A 302 -14.06 -15.07 7.30
C LEU A 302 -14.53 -16.28 6.49
N ASP A 303 -15.82 -16.34 6.15
CA ASP A 303 -16.39 -17.41 5.30
C ASP A 303 -15.71 -17.43 3.93
N LEU A 304 -15.46 -16.25 3.35
CA LEU A 304 -14.73 -16.13 2.08
C LEU A 304 -13.28 -16.62 2.19
N LEU A 305 -12.58 -16.28 3.26
CA LEU A 305 -11.20 -16.69 3.45
C LEU A 305 -11.09 -18.21 3.64
N ASP A 306 -12.06 -18.82 4.32
CA ASP A 306 -12.19 -20.28 4.44
C ASP A 306 -12.44 -20.93 3.07
N GLU A 307 -13.36 -20.38 2.26
CA GLU A 307 -13.60 -20.82 0.87
C GLU A 307 -12.36 -20.69 -0.03
N LEU A 308 -11.45 -19.75 0.29
CA LEU A 308 -10.18 -19.55 -0.41
C LEU A 308 -9.03 -20.37 0.18
N ASP A 309 -9.30 -21.32 1.08
CA ASP A 309 -8.32 -22.19 1.74
C ASP A 309 -7.26 -21.44 2.59
N PHE A 310 -7.62 -20.30 3.20
CA PHE A 310 -6.74 -19.67 4.19
C PHE A 310 -6.71 -20.47 5.50
N SER A 311 -5.52 -20.69 6.05
CA SER A 311 -5.34 -21.28 7.37
C SER A 311 -5.47 -20.24 8.50
N SER A 312 -5.83 -20.72 9.70
CA SER A 312 -6.04 -19.83 10.86
C SER A 312 -4.82 -18.99 11.24
N ASP A 313 -3.60 -19.45 10.97
CA ASP A 313 -2.37 -18.70 11.26
C ASP A 313 -2.12 -17.54 10.27
N GLN A 314 -2.86 -17.49 9.17
CA GLN A 314 -2.82 -16.40 8.20
C GLN A 314 -3.82 -15.28 8.51
N ILE A 315 -4.78 -15.53 9.40
CA ILE A 315 -5.90 -14.63 9.70
C ILE A 315 -5.79 -14.15 11.13
N LYS A 316 -5.88 -12.82 11.32
CA LYS A 316 -5.86 -12.18 12.63
C LYS A 316 -7.10 -11.33 12.82
N VAL A 317 -7.85 -11.56 13.88
CA VAL A 317 -8.98 -10.69 14.25
C VAL A 317 -8.56 -9.82 15.43
N MET A 318 -8.60 -8.50 15.24
CA MET A 318 -8.23 -7.50 16.24
C MET A 318 -9.46 -6.80 16.81
N LEU A 319 -9.36 -6.40 18.08
CA LEU A 319 -10.39 -5.59 18.71
C LEU A 319 -10.33 -4.15 18.17
N GLY A 320 -11.11 -3.86 17.15
CA GLY A 320 -11.33 -2.52 16.64
C GLY A 320 -12.34 -2.50 15.50
N ASP A 321 -12.39 -1.39 14.80
CA ASP A 321 -13.20 -1.15 13.61
C ASP A 321 -12.34 -1.27 12.33
N HIS A 322 -12.75 -0.61 11.25
CA HIS A 322 -12.05 -0.62 9.97
C HIS A 322 -10.63 -0.02 10.01
N TYR A 323 -10.34 0.83 11.00
CA TYR A 323 -9.04 1.45 11.23
C TYR A 323 -8.46 1.02 12.58
N PHE A 324 -8.62 -0.26 12.95
CA PHE A 324 -8.15 -0.83 14.20
C PHE A 324 -6.65 -0.57 14.50
N PHE A 325 -5.85 -0.19 13.51
CA PHE A 325 -4.41 0.12 13.60
C PHE A 325 -4.09 1.63 13.66
N SER A 326 -5.07 2.51 13.47
CA SER A 326 -4.88 3.96 13.53
C SER A 326 -5.00 4.45 14.96
N HIS A 327 -4.08 5.32 15.38
CA HIS A 327 -3.99 5.75 16.76
C HIS A 327 -3.57 7.23 16.88
N GLY A 328 -4.41 8.01 17.56
CA GLY A 328 -4.16 9.35 18.09
C GLY A 328 -4.94 9.60 19.38
N GLU A 329 -5.03 10.86 19.82
CA GLU A 329 -5.64 11.25 21.10
C GLU A 329 -7.10 10.79 21.26
N ASP A 330 -7.89 10.84 20.18
CA ASP A 330 -9.31 10.47 20.18
C ASP A 330 -9.60 9.03 19.73
N SER A 331 -8.56 8.22 19.48
CA SER A 331 -8.75 6.82 19.05
C SER A 331 -9.10 5.93 20.24
N PRO A 332 -9.86 4.83 20.03
CA PRO A 332 -10.06 3.83 21.06
C PRO A 332 -8.73 3.33 21.65
N LEU A 333 -8.65 3.19 22.98
CA LEU A 333 -7.42 2.81 23.69
C LEU A 333 -6.76 1.54 23.14
N GLY A 334 -7.57 0.56 22.72
CA GLY A 334 -7.10 -0.70 22.14
C GLY A 334 -6.33 -0.53 20.82
N HIS A 335 -6.55 0.56 20.08
CA HIS A 335 -5.90 0.76 18.77
C HIS A 335 -4.38 0.98 18.91
N GLN A 336 -3.91 1.55 20.02
CA GLN A 336 -2.47 1.65 20.28
C GLN A 336 -1.83 0.26 20.39
N GLN A 337 -2.49 -0.65 21.10
CA GLN A 337 -2.03 -2.04 21.27
C GLN A 337 -2.09 -2.79 19.94
N ASN A 338 -3.20 -2.65 19.19
CA ASN A 338 -3.32 -3.23 17.86
C ASN A 338 -2.23 -2.75 16.90
N ARG A 339 -1.89 -1.44 16.91
CA ARG A 339 -0.76 -0.91 16.12
C ARG A 339 0.55 -1.57 16.50
N GLN A 340 0.81 -1.74 17.79
CA GLN A 340 2.02 -2.42 18.25
C GLN A 340 2.05 -3.89 17.81
N PHE A 341 0.93 -4.60 17.96
CA PHE A 341 0.80 -5.98 17.48
C PHE A 341 0.98 -6.08 15.97
N LEU A 342 0.43 -5.15 15.19
CA LEU A 342 0.59 -5.12 13.74
C LEU A 342 2.07 -4.93 13.36
N ILE A 343 2.78 -4.01 14.02
CA ILE A 343 4.21 -3.80 13.80
C ILE A 343 5.00 -5.08 14.05
N ASP A 344 4.77 -5.73 15.19
CA ASP A 344 5.51 -6.93 15.57
C ASP A 344 5.18 -8.10 14.62
N ASP A 345 3.94 -8.19 14.15
CA ASP A 345 3.49 -9.20 13.17
C ASP A 345 4.10 -8.96 11.78
N ILE A 346 4.16 -7.71 11.31
CA ILE A 346 4.85 -7.32 10.08
C ILE A 346 6.33 -7.70 10.17
N GLN A 347 6.99 -7.43 11.30
CA GLN A 347 8.40 -7.79 11.47
C GLN A 347 8.63 -9.30 11.43
N LEU A 348 7.77 -10.07 12.08
CA LEU A 348 7.82 -11.53 12.00
C LEU A 348 7.63 -12.01 10.56
N PHE A 349 6.68 -11.42 9.84
CA PHE A 349 6.42 -11.81 8.45
C PHE A 349 7.59 -11.45 7.53
N CYS A 350 8.23 -10.29 7.74
CA CYS A 350 9.48 -9.93 7.05
C CYS A 350 10.57 -10.99 7.24
N GLN A 351 10.72 -11.54 8.45
CA GLN A 351 11.70 -12.61 8.72
C GLN A 351 11.36 -13.92 7.99
N GLN A 352 10.08 -14.21 7.80
CA GLN A 352 9.61 -15.38 7.04
C GLN A 352 9.86 -15.22 5.53
N LEU A 353 9.76 -13.99 5.01
CA LEU A 353 10.01 -13.66 3.61
C LEU A 353 11.51 -13.53 3.28
N ALA A 354 12.33 -13.10 4.24
CA ALA A 354 13.74 -12.91 4.03
C ALA A 354 14.41 -14.21 3.53
N PRO A 355 15.25 -14.15 2.48
CA PRO A 355 15.93 -15.34 1.98
C PRO A 355 16.74 -15.96 3.12
N LYS A 356 16.52 -17.26 3.37
CA LYS A 356 17.36 -18.02 4.28
C LYS A 356 18.76 -18.01 3.69
N VAL A 357 19.67 -17.24 4.28
CA VAL A 357 21.09 -17.29 3.93
C VAL A 357 21.52 -18.74 4.14
N ALA A 358 21.72 -19.48 3.05
CA ALA A 358 22.32 -20.79 3.13
C ALA A 358 23.65 -20.59 3.85
N LYS A 359 23.85 -21.25 5.00
CA LYS A 359 25.13 -21.25 5.70
C LYS A 359 26.17 -21.97 4.83
N VAL A 360 26.64 -21.30 3.78
CA VAL A 360 27.79 -21.72 3.00
C VAL A 360 29.01 -21.30 3.80
N GLY A 361 29.70 -22.27 4.42
CA GLY A 361 31.01 -22.03 5.02
C GLY A 361 31.11 -22.13 6.54
N GLN A 362 30.51 -23.14 7.18
CA GLN A 362 30.94 -23.57 8.53
C GLN A 362 31.53 -25.00 8.49
N LYS A 363 32.29 -25.32 7.43
CA LYS A 363 32.97 -26.62 7.25
C LYS A 363 34.47 -26.54 6.93
N LEU A 364 35.12 -25.38 7.03
CA LEU A 364 36.55 -25.23 6.74
C LEU A 364 37.45 -24.88 7.95
N TYR A 365 36.97 -25.02 9.19
CA TYR A 365 37.80 -24.80 10.39
C TYR A 365 38.01 -26.04 11.28
N ASN A 366 37.54 -27.23 10.89
CA ASN A 366 37.75 -28.46 11.68
C ASN A 366 38.80 -29.45 11.11
N ASN A 367 39.52 -29.09 10.04
CA ASN A 367 40.59 -29.94 9.49
C ASN A 367 41.99 -29.28 9.57
N GLN A 368 42.26 -28.59 10.68
CA GLN A 368 43.63 -28.31 11.10
C GLN A 368 43.84 -28.83 12.53
N GLN A 369 43.84 -30.16 12.67
CA GLN A 369 44.69 -30.79 13.67
C GLN A 369 46.00 -31.18 12.97
N TYR A 370 47.07 -30.64 13.55
CA TYR A 370 48.48 -30.66 13.18
C TYR A 370 49.07 -32.10 13.04
N PRO A 371 50.24 -32.24 12.40
CA PRO A 371 50.85 -33.52 11.96
C PRO A 371 51.21 -34.51 13.07
#